data_AF-A0A1Q8KSW0-F1
#
_entry.id   AF-A0A1Q8KSW0-F1
#
_cell.length_a   1.000
_cell.length_b   1.000
_cell.length_c   1.000
_cell.angle_alpha   90.00
_cell.angle_beta   90.00
_cell.angle_gamma   90.00
#
_symmetry.space_group_name_H-M   'P 1'
#
loop_
_entity.id
_entity.type
_entity.pdbx_description
1 polymer ?
#
loop_
_entity_poly.entity_id
_entity_poly.type
_entity_poly.pdbx_seq_one_letter_code
_entity_poly.pdbx_strand_id
1 'polypeptide(L)' 'MTVGSVVRRSGLRGAHLQWISLGSVGLSIGLWLRAKTVDQDERGNAERRAVFVGLWPSMLWMIGDSMRREEQRS' A
#
# COMPACT_ATOMS: atom_id res chain seq x y z
N MET A 1 -22.04 12.75 0.48
CA MET A 1 -21.09 12.07 1.40
C MET A 1 -19.68 12.44 0.98
N THR A 2 -18.96 13.20 1.80
CA THR A 2 -17.56 13.57 1.53
C THR A 2 -16.64 12.45 1.98
N VAL A 3 -15.58 12.15 1.23
CA VAL A 3 -14.61 11.07 1.52
C VAL A 3 -14.10 11.11 2.97
N GLY A 4 -13.87 12.31 3.51
CA GLY A 4 -13.43 12.50 4.90
C GLY A 4 -14.42 12.01 5.98
N SER A 5 -15.72 11.96 5.67
CA SER A 5 -16.74 11.44 6.60
C SER A 5 -16.77 9.90 6.64
N VAL A 6 -16.47 9.24 5.51
CA VAL A 6 -16.44 7.77 5.41
C VAL A 6 -15.24 7.22 6.16
N VAL A 7 -14.08 7.86 6.02
CA VAL A 7 -12.83 7.51 6.70
C VAL A 7 -12.98 7.61 8.22
N ARG A 8 -13.57 8.70 8.72
CA ARG A 8 -13.78 8.90 10.16
C ARG A 8 -14.70 7.85 10.78
N ARG A 9 -15.69 7.39 10.01
CA ARG A 9 -16.71 6.44 10.47
C ARG A 9 -16.25 4.98 10.43
N SER A 10 -15.19 4.68 9.69
CA SER A 10 -14.69 3.31 9.49
C SER A 10 -13.65 2.86 10.52
N GLY A 11 -13.31 3.71 11.51
CA GLY A 11 -12.32 3.37 12.55
C GLY A 11 -10.88 3.20 12.04
N LEU A 12 -10.66 3.42 10.74
CA LEU A 12 -9.35 3.40 10.12
C LEU A 12 -8.55 4.64 10.54
N ARG A 13 -7.57 4.43 11.41
CA ARG A 13 -6.55 5.44 11.75
C ARG A 13 -5.48 5.56 10.67
N GLY A 14 -4.90 6.75 10.51
CA GLY A 14 -3.80 7.00 9.57
C GLY A 14 -2.60 6.05 9.73
N ALA A 15 -2.36 5.57 10.97
CA ALA A 15 -1.32 4.57 11.26
C ALA A 15 -1.52 3.23 10.52
N HIS A 16 -2.76 2.77 10.31
CA HIS A 16 -3.01 1.54 9.57
C HIS A 16 -2.54 1.65 8.11
N LEU A 17 -2.80 2.79 7.46
CA LEU A 17 -2.36 3.03 6.09
C LEU A 17 -0.83 3.09 5.96
N GLN A 18 -0.14 3.61 6.98
CA GLN A 18 1.33 3.57 7.03
C GLN A 18 1.85 2.14 7.17
N TRP A 19 1.22 1.31 8.02
CA TRP A 19 1.54 -0.12 8.09
C TRP A 19 1.27 -0.86 6.78
N ILE A 20 0.16 -0.58 6.10
CA ILE A 20 -0.15 -1.16 4.79
C ILE A 20 0.85 -0.69 3.73
N SER A 21 1.28 0.58 3.78
CA SER A 21 2.34 1.12 2.92
C SER A 21 3.63 0.30 3.08
N LEU A 22 4.10 0.10 4.32
CA LEU A 22 5.29 -0.70 4.61
C LEU A 22 5.10 -2.16 4.18
N GLY A 23 3.92 -2.73 4.43
CA GLY A 23 3.55 -4.06 3.95
C GLY A 23 3.60 -4.19 2.42
N SER A 24 3.20 -3.16 1.69
CA SER A 24 3.27 -3.11 0.23
C SER A 24 4.70 -3.13 -0.29
N VAL A 25 5.63 -2.46 0.40
CA VAL A 25 7.08 -2.56 0.08
C VAL A 25 7.55 -4.00 0.27
N GLY A 26 7.26 -4.60 1.43
CA GLY A 26 7.65 -5.98 1.73
C GLY A 26 7.06 -6.98 0.73
N LEU A 27 5.78 -6.82 0.36
CA LEU A 27 5.11 -7.65 -0.62
C LEU A 27 5.72 -7.49 -2.03
N SER A 28 6.04 -6.26 -2.44
CA SER A 28 6.72 -6.01 -3.71
C SER A 28 8.08 -6.72 -3.78
N ILE A 29 8.88 -6.62 -2.72
CA ILE A 29 10.17 -7.32 -2.60
C ILE A 29 9.96 -8.84 -2.65
N GLY A 30 9.01 -9.37 -1.87
CA GLY A 30 8.69 -10.80 -1.85
C GLY A 30 8.25 -11.33 -3.22
N LEU A 31 7.45 -10.56 -3.97
CA LEU A 31 7.05 -10.91 -5.33
C LEU A 31 8.23 -10.87 -6.31
N TRP A 32 9.15 -9.92 -6.16
CA TRP A 32 10.40 -9.89 -6.95
C TRP A 32 11.30 -11.09 -6.66
N LEU A 33 11.40 -11.52 -5.40
CA LEU A 33 12.13 -12.73 -5.03
C LEU A 33 11.45 -13.97 -5.62
N ARG A 34 10.13 -14.08 -5.52
CA ARG A 34 9.35 -15.16 -6.14
C ARG A 34 9.47 -15.16 -7.67
N ALA A 35 9.55 -14.00 -8.31
CA ALA A 35 9.72 -13.90 -9.76
C ALA A 35 11.02 -14.55 -10.26
N LYS A 36 12.05 -14.65 -9.40
CA LYS A 36 13.30 -15.35 -9.71
C LYS A 36 13.17 -16.88 -9.66
N THR A 37 12.11 -17.41 -9.06
CA THR A 37 11.90 -18.86 -8.87
C THR A 37 10.84 -19.45 -9.78
N VAL A 38 10.16 -18.63 -10.59
CA VAL A 38 9.15 -19.08 -11.56
C VAL A 38 9.76 -19.25 -12.95
N ASP A 39 9.13 -20.07 -13.78
CA ASP A 39 9.55 -20.29 -15.18
C ASP A 39 9.46 -18.99 -16.00
N GLN A 40 10.20 -18.90 -17.11
CA GLN A 40 10.34 -17.67 -17.90
C GLN A 40 9.01 -17.15 -18.44
N ASP A 41 8.08 -18.05 -18.79
CA ASP A 41 6.74 -17.70 -19.26
C ASP A 41 5.91 -17.01 -18.15
N GLU A 42 6.09 -17.42 -16.90
CA GLU A 42 5.38 -16.87 -15.74
C GLU A 42 6.10 -15.68 -15.10
N ARG A 43 7.42 -15.58 -15.31
CA ARG A 43 8.29 -14.55 -14.75
C ARG A 43 7.83 -13.15 -15.12
N GLY A 44 7.52 -12.91 -16.39
CA GLY A 44 7.04 -11.59 -16.84
C GLY A 44 5.75 -11.15 -16.13
N ASN A 45 4.84 -12.08 -15.86
CA ASN A 45 3.63 -11.80 -15.08
C ASN A 45 3.95 -11.54 -13.60
N ALA A 46 4.88 -12.31 -13.02
CA ALA A 46 5.32 -12.12 -11.64
C ALA A 46 6.00 -10.75 -11.42
N GLU A 47 6.90 -10.35 -12.33
CA GLU A 47 7.58 -9.05 -12.30
C GLU A 47 6.58 -7.88 -12.41
N ARG A 48 5.58 -7.97 -13.32
CA ARG A 48 4.53 -6.94 -13.43
C ARG A 48 3.73 -6.77 -12.14
N ARG A 49 3.40 -7.87 -11.45
CA ARG A 49 2.71 -7.83 -10.15
C ARG A 49 3.58 -7.17 -9.07
N ALA A 50 4.87 -7.49 -9.05
CA ALA A 50 5.82 -6.91 -8.11
C ALA A 50 5.98 -5.39 -8.30
N VAL A 51 6.10 -4.94 -9.56
CA VAL A 51 6.12 -3.51 -9.92
C VAL A 51 4.82 -2.82 -9.53
N PHE A 52 3.66 -3.40 -9.90
CA PHE A 52 2.36 -2.82 -9.57
C PHE A 52 2.21 -2.59 -8.07
N VAL A 53 2.53 -3.59 -7.24
CA VAL A 53 2.49 -3.48 -5.78
C VAL A 53 3.50 -2.45 -5.25
N GLY A 54 4.65 -2.32 -5.90
CA GLY A 54 5.69 -1.35 -5.56
C GLY A 54 5.30 0.12 -5.77
N LEU A 55 4.23 0.41 -6.51
CA LEU A 55 3.74 1.78 -6.77
C LEU A 55 2.83 2.31 -5.65
N TRP A 56 2.19 1.43 -4.88
CA TRP A 56 1.24 1.80 -3.83
C TRP A 56 1.81 2.39 -2.52
N PRO A 57 3.06 2.12 -2.08
CA PRO A 57 3.57 2.59 -0.80
C PRO A 57 3.46 4.11 -0.62
N SER A 58 3.94 4.90 -1.58
CA SER A 58 3.96 6.36 -1.49
C SER A 58 2.55 6.94 -1.35
N MET A 59 1.61 6.43 -2.14
CA MET A 59 0.20 6.83 -2.09
C MET A 59 -0.44 6.48 -0.74
N LEU A 60 -0.28 5.24 -0.28
CA LEU A 60 -0.83 4.80 1.00
C LEU A 60 -0.24 5.58 2.18
N TRP A 61 1.05 5.86 2.14
CA TRP A 61 1.72 6.67 3.15
C TRP A 61 1.18 8.11 3.20
N MET A 62 1.02 8.76 2.03
CA MET A 62 0.50 10.12 1.98
C MET A 62 -0.95 10.21 2.46
N ILE A 63 -1.82 9.27 2.08
CA ILE A 63 -3.20 9.23 2.57
C ILE A 63 -3.19 9.07 4.10
N GLY A 64 -2.35 8.16 4.63
CA GLY A 64 -2.19 7.98 6.07
C GLY A 64 -1.70 9.24 6.80
N ASP A 65 -0.74 9.97 6.21
CA ASP A 65 -0.25 11.24 6.78
C ASP A 65 -1.33 12.32 6.77
N SER A 66 -2.07 12.48 5.66
CA SER A 66 -3.21 13.41 5.57
C SER A 66 -4.28 13.09 6.61
N MET A 67 -4.63 11.81 6.79
CA MET A 67 -5.60 11.38 7.81
C MET A 67 -5.12 11.68 9.22
N ARG A 68 -3.84 11.43 9.53
CA ARG A 68 -3.27 11.70 10.84
C ARG A 68 -3.25 13.20 11.18
N ARG A 69 -3.02 14.07 10.18
CA ARG A 69 -3.13 15.53 10.35
C ARG A 69 -4.56 15.97 10.69
N GLU A 70 -5.56 15.36 10.06
CA GLU A 70 -6.97 15.61 10.36
C GLU A 70 -7.38 15.07 11.75
N GLU A 71 -6.87 13.90 12.15
CA GLU A 71 -7.07 13.33 13.48
C GLU A 71 -6.51 14.23 14.59
N GLN A 72 -5.35 14.86 14.38
CA GLN A 72 -4.71 15.75 15.36
C GLN A 72 -5.40 17.13 15.48
N ARG A 73 -6.22 17.50 14.50
CA ARG A 73 -6.92 18.79 14.46
C ARG A 73 -8.32 18.72 15.09
N SER A 74 -8.89 17.53 15.29
CA SER A 74 -10.15 17.30 16.00
C SER A 74 -9.92 17.07 17.49
#